data_AF-A0A4V6PBY2-F1
#
_entry.id   AF-A0A4V6PBY2-F1
#
_cell.length_a   1.000
_cell.length_b   1.000
_cell.length_c   1.000
_cell.angle_alpha   90.00
_cell.angle_beta   90.00
_cell.angle_gamma   90.00
#
_symmetry.space_group_name_H-M   'P 1'
#
loop_
_entity.id
_entity.type
_entity.pdbx_description
1 polymer ?
#
loop_
_entity_poly.entity_id
_entity_poly.type
_entity_poly.pdbx_seq_one_letter_code
_entity_poly.pdbx_strand_id
1 'polypeptide(L)'
;MRPTDDTRGDPPTETIELGGLSLWSRGIIALSVAVLATYAIWHLAMVFFFVAPSNTVSEEYRSTVRGYMYPEFEQNWKLFAPNPLQRNVAVHARVEIDGQVTDWVDLTAMDIDAIDHHPAPSHADQNLLRRAWDFYTGAHDEEGEPVGMRGELSESYIRRIALLRLDESGVDVRDASRLQLRESLTRVPAPSWRTEDFDTATAYEELAWWNVTRDDLPGGGE
;
A
#
# COMPACT_ATOMS: atom_id res chain seq x y z
N MET A 1 -57.54 -0.24 58.25
CA MET A 1 -57.35 -0.66 56.85
C MET A 1 -57.97 0.40 55.95
N ARG A 2 -57.14 1.23 55.32
CA ARG A 2 -57.51 2.19 54.28
C ARG A 2 -56.25 2.43 53.43
N PRO A 3 -56.20 1.95 52.18
CA PRO A 3 -55.16 2.33 51.23
C PRO A 3 -55.64 3.59 50.49
N THR A 4 -54.82 4.63 50.43
CA THR A 4 -55.04 5.73 49.47
C THR A 4 -53.69 6.24 48.98
N ASP A 5 -53.30 5.66 47.86
CA ASP A 5 -52.72 6.27 46.66
C ASP A 5 -51.48 7.17 46.82
N ASP A 6 -50.33 6.58 46.45
CA ASP A 6 -49.09 7.26 46.12
C ASP A 6 -49.18 7.77 44.68
N THR A 7 -49.88 8.89 44.46
CA THR A 7 -49.73 9.64 43.21
C THR A 7 -48.53 10.56 43.34
N ARG A 8 -47.32 10.02 43.12
CA ARG A 8 -46.20 10.83 42.61
C ARG A 8 -46.62 11.33 41.23
N GLY A 9 -47.19 12.54 41.19
CA GLY A 9 -47.31 13.27 39.93
C GLY A 9 -45.91 13.50 39.39
N ASP A 10 -45.59 12.95 38.23
CA ASP A 10 -44.47 13.43 37.44
C ASP A 10 -44.59 14.95 37.31
N PRO A 11 -43.49 15.72 37.45
CA PRO A 11 -43.56 17.15 37.19
C PRO A 11 -44.12 17.35 35.77
N PRO A 12 -45.05 18.30 35.58
CA PRO A 12 -45.60 18.54 34.25
C PRO A 12 -44.42 18.79 33.31
N THR A 13 -44.28 17.94 32.29
CA THR A 13 -43.36 18.22 31.20
C THR A 13 -43.84 19.53 30.61
N GLU A 14 -43.11 20.60 30.84
CA GLU A 14 -43.45 21.94 30.37
C GLU A 14 -43.38 21.92 28.85
N THR A 15 -44.50 21.56 28.23
CA THR A 15 -44.67 21.63 26.78
C THR A 15 -44.69 23.11 26.44
N ILE A 16 -43.55 23.63 26.00
CA ILE A 16 -43.46 24.99 25.46
C ILE A 16 -44.42 25.06 24.28
N GLU A 17 -45.62 25.60 24.51
CA GLU A 17 -46.54 25.88 23.42
C GLU A 17 -45.86 26.90 22.52
N LEU A 18 -45.61 26.52 21.27
CA LEU A 18 -45.01 27.39 20.25
C LEU A 18 -45.79 28.73 20.13
N GLY A 19 -47.06 28.73 20.54
CA GLY A 19 -47.95 29.89 20.66
C GLY A 19 -47.57 30.95 21.70
N GLY A 20 -46.71 30.64 22.68
CA GLY A 20 -46.25 31.58 23.72
C GLY A 20 -44.93 32.31 23.41
N LEU A 21 -44.22 31.91 22.36
CA LEU A 21 -42.93 32.51 21.98
C LEU A 21 -43.13 33.82 21.20
N SER A 22 -42.25 34.80 21.41
CA SER A 22 -42.28 36.05 20.62
C SER A 22 -42.07 35.76 19.13
N LEU A 23 -42.65 36.59 18.24
CA LEU A 23 -42.52 36.41 16.79
C LEU A 23 -41.05 36.38 16.34
N TRP A 24 -40.17 37.13 17.01
CA TRP A 24 -38.73 37.11 16.79
C TRP A 24 -38.08 35.79 17.16
N SER A 25 -38.42 35.24 18.33
CA SER A 25 -37.92 33.95 18.80
C SER A 25 -38.36 32.83 17.86
N ARG A 26 -39.62 32.86 17.38
CA ARG A 26 -40.11 31.89 16.38
C ARG A 26 -39.37 32.01 15.04
N GLY A 27 -39.10 33.25 14.61
CA GLY A 27 -38.33 33.51 13.39
C GLY A 27 -36.91 32.93 13.47
N ILE A 28 -36.22 33.14 14.59
CA ILE A 28 -34.88 32.58 14.82
C ILE A 28 -34.92 31.06 14.83
N ILE A 29 -35.85 30.46 15.58
CA ILE A 29 -35.99 29.00 15.66
C ILE A 29 -36.26 28.41 14.28
N ALA A 30 -37.20 28.99 13.52
CA ALA A 30 -37.53 28.52 12.17
C ALA A 30 -36.33 28.60 11.24
N LEU A 31 -35.55 29.69 11.31
CA LEU A 31 -34.33 29.85 10.53
C LEU A 31 -33.27 28.81 10.91
N SER A 32 -33.03 28.60 12.21
CA SER A 32 -32.08 27.60 12.70
C SER A 32 -32.45 26.19 12.25
N VAL A 33 -33.74 25.83 12.35
CA VAL A 33 -34.24 24.53 11.88
C VAL A 33 -34.05 24.38 10.36
N ALA A 34 -34.35 25.43 9.58
CA ALA A 34 -34.18 25.39 8.12
C ALA A 34 -32.71 25.20 7.72
N VAL A 35 -31.78 25.89 8.40
CA VAL A 35 -30.33 25.75 8.16
C VAL A 35 -29.86 24.34 8.51
N LEU A 36 -30.24 23.82 9.69
CA LEU A 36 -29.84 22.48 10.13
C LEU A 36 -30.40 21.38 9.23
N ALA A 37 -31.67 21.49 8.82
CA ALA A 37 -32.28 20.54 7.90
C ALA A 37 -31.59 20.53 6.54
N THR A 38 -31.27 21.72 6.00
CA THR A 38 -30.55 21.86 4.73
C THR A 38 -29.16 21.23 4.83
N TYR A 39 -28.43 21.51 5.91
CA TYR A 39 -27.12 20.92 6.15
C TYR A 39 -27.19 19.39 6.25
N ALA A 40 -28.17 18.85 6.98
CA ALA A 40 -28.34 17.41 7.15
C ALA A 40 -28.63 16.71 5.81
N ILE A 41 -29.51 17.27 4.98
CA ILE A 41 -29.81 16.74 3.64
C ILE A 41 -28.55 16.74 2.77
N TRP A 42 -27.79 17.84 2.80
CA TRP A 42 -26.56 17.95 2.04
C TRP A 42 -25.49 16.96 2.51
N HIS A 43 -25.29 16.80 3.82
CA HIS A 43 -24.36 15.81 4.37
C HIS A 43 -24.75 14.39 3.97
N LEU A 44 -26.03 14.02 4.11
CA LEU A 44 -26.52 12.69 3.70
C LEU A 44 -26.34 12.43 2.20
N ALA A 45 -26.55 13.45 1.37
CA ALA A 45 -26.28 13.34 -0.07
C ALA A 45 -24.79 13.10 -0.34
N MET A 46 -23.89 13.83 0.34
CA MET A 46 -22.44 13.61 0.19
C MET A 46 -22.02 12.21 0.64
N VAL A 47 -22.51 11.74 1.78
CA VAL A 47 -22.26 10.38 2.26
C VAL A 47 -22.78 9.35 1.25
N PHE A 48 -24.02 9.52 0.76
CA PHE A 48 -24.61 8.64 -0.25
C PHE A 48 -23.74 8.56 -1.50
N PHE A 49 -23.35 9.69 -2.10
CA PHE A 49 -22.51 9.69 -3.30
C PHE A 49 -21.08 9.18 -3.05
N PHE A 50 -20.59 9.26 -1.81
CA PHE A 50 -19.29 8.73 -1.43
C PHE A 50 -19.27 7.20 -1.33
N VAL A 51 -20.38 6.58 -0.92
CA VAL A 51 -20.48 5.11 -0.75
C VAL A 51 -21.23 4.39 -1.87
N ALA A 52 -22.00 5.12 -2.68
CA ALA A 52 -22.78 4.55 -3.77
C ALA A 52 -21.88 3.97 -4.88
N PRO A 53 -22.35 2.95 -5.62
CA PRO A 53 -21.70 2.49 -6.84
C PRO A 53 -21.51 3.63 -7.85
N SER A 54 -20.51 3.48 -8.72
CA SER A 54 -20.17 4.49 -9.73
C SER A 54 -21.38 4.83 -10.61
N ASN A 55 -21.65 6.13 -10.73
CA ASN A 55 -22.69 6.70 -11.57
C ASN A 55 -22.21 8.03 -12.16
N THR A 56 -22.93 8.56 -13.15
CA THR A 56 -22.50 9.77 -13.90
C THR A 56 -22.28 10.98 -12.98
N VAL A 57 -23.15 11.18 -11.98
CA VAL A 57 -23.08 12.32 -11.06
C VAL A 57 -21.91 12.18 -10.09
N SER A 58 -21.69 10.97 -9.54
CA SER A 58 -20.57 10.74 -8.63
C SER A 58 -19.21 10.89 -9.31
N GLU A 59 -19.12 10.61 -10.61
CA GLU A 59 -17.86 10.78 -11.34
C GLU A 59 -17.58 12.22 -11.76
N GLU A 60 -18.60 12.96 -12.16
CA GLU A 60 -18.46 14.38 -12.49
C GLU A 60 -18.06 15.23 -11.26
N TYR A 61 -18.69 14.97 -10.11
CA TYR A 61 -18.45 15.72 -8.87
C TYR A 61 -17.54 15.02 -7.86
N ARG A 62 -16.75 14.03 -8.32
CA ARG A 62 -15.95 13.17 -7.45
C ARG A 62 -14.97 13.92 -6.57
N SER A 63 -14.41 15.05 -7.04
CA SER A 63 -13.46 15.87 -6.28
C SER A 63 -14.15 16.60 -5.13
N THR A 64 -15.34 17.16 -5.36
CA THR A 64 -16.13 17.87 -4.34
C THR A 64 -16.60 16.93 -3.24
N VAL A 65 -17.15 15.77 -3.60
CA VAL A 65 -17.60 14.75 -2.63
C VAL A 65 -16.42 14.28 -1.77
N ARG A 66 -15.28 13.96 -2.40
CA ARG A 66 -14.06 13.53 -1.70
C ARG A 66 -13.49 14.62 -0.80
N GLY A 67 -13.44 15.87 -1.27
CA GLY A 67 -12.93 16.99 -0.48
C GLY A 67 -13.75 17.28 0.79
N TYR A 68 -15.06 17.02 0.75
CA TYR A 68 -15.91 17.13 1.94
C TYR A 68 -15.75 15.94 2.90
N MET A 69 -15.64 14.72 2.36
CA MET A 69 -15.66 13.50 3.18
C MET A 69 -14.30 13.16 3.80
N TYR A 70 -13.19 13.33 3.08
CA TYR A 70 -11.88 12.85 3.55
C TYR A 70 -11.30 13.49 4.81
N PRO A 71 -11.63 14.74 5.21
CA PRO A 71 -11.14 15.27 6.48
C PRO A 71 -11.57 14.44 7.71
N GLU A 72 -12.77 13.84 7.67
CA GLU A 72 -13.35 13.12 8.81
C GLU A 72 -13.55 11.62 8.54
N PHE A 73 -13.68 11.22 7.27
CA PHE A 73 -13.95 9.84 6.83
C PHE A 73 -12.89 9.35 5.85
N GLU A 74 -11.68 9.15 6.34
CA GLU A 74 -10.65 8.44 5.57
C GLU A 74 -11.03 6.95 5.44
N GLN A 75 -11.40 6.51 4.23
CA GLN A 75 -11.64 5.10 3.94
C GLN A 75 -10.30 4.35 3.81
N ASN A 76 -9.59 4.15 4.91
CA ASN A 76 -8.36 3.38 4.92
C ASN A 76 -8.63 1.93 5.36
N TRP A 77 -9.07 1.09 4.41
CA TRP A 77 -9.40 -0.33 4.64
C TRP A 77 -8.15 -1.24 4.69
N LYS A 78 -6.98 -0.64 4.90
CA LYS A 78 -5.68 -1.33 4.94
C LYS A 78 -5.62 -2.41 6.04
N LEU A 79 -6.50 -2.34 7.05
CA LEU A 79 -6.62 -3.33 8.12
C LEU A 79 -7.28 -4.65 7.70
N PHE A 80 -8.14 -4.64 6.66
CA PHE A 80 -8.92 -5.83 6.26
C PHE A 80 -8.65 -6.30 4.82
N ALA A 81 -8.17 -5.42 3.96
CA ALA A 81 -7.75 -5.78 2.61
C ALA A 81 -6.62 -4.83 2.20
N PRO A 82 -5.34 -5.16 2.49
CA PRO A 82 -4.26 -4.44 1.84
C PRO A 82 -4.49 -4.47 0.33
N ASN A 83 -4.25 -3.35 -0.36
CA ASN A 83 -4.35 -3.31 -1.81
C ASN A 83 -3.49 -4.45 -2.37
N PRO A 84 -4.08 -5.43 -3.08
CA PRO A 84 -3.29 -6.51 -3.64
C PRO A 84 -2.25 -5.90 -4.58
N LEU A 85 -1.02 -6.39 -4.50
CA LEU A 85 0.02 -5.99 -5.44
C LEU A 85 -0.49 -6.25 -6.86
N GLN A 86 -0.66 -5.19 -7.62
CA GLN A 86 -1.11 -5.27 -9.02
C GLN A 86 0.04 -5.54 -9.98
N ARG A 87 1.26 -5.70 -9.44
CA ARG A 87 2.50 -5.91 -10.19
C ARG A 87 3.28 -7.05 -9.55
N ASN A 88 3.74 -7.96 -10.40
CA ASN A 88 4.78 -8.91 -10.07
C ASN A 88 6.13 -8.19 -10.14
N VAL A 89 6.93 -8.37 -9.09
CA VAL A 89 8.29 -7.87 -8.97
C VAL A 89 9.22 -9.06 -9.11
N ALA A 90 10.21 -8.97 -9.99
CA ALA A 90 11.32 -9.91 -10.03
C ALA A 90 12.66 -9.17 -10.06
N VAL A 91 13.62 -9.70 -9.30
CA VAL A 91 14.96 -9.15 -9.13
C VAL A 91 15.93 -9.98 -9.96
N HIS A 92 16.74 -9.28 -10.75
CA HIS A 92 17.82 -9.89 -11.53
C HIS A 92 19.16 -9.30 -11.10
N ALA A 93 20.23 -10.06 -11.32
CA ALA A 93 21.59 -9.58 -11.12
C ALA A 93 22.49 -9.93 -12.29
N ARG A 94 23.55 -9.15 -12.46
CA ARG A 94 24.68 -9.42 -13.35
C ARG A 94 25.94 -8.83 -12.77
N VAL A 95 27.10 -9.32 -13.20
CA VAL A 95 28.40 -8.84 -12.76
C VAL A 95 29.28 -8.44 -13.95
N GLU A 96 30.33 -7.68 -13.65
CA GLU A 96 31.42 -7.43 -14.57
C GLU A 96 32.68 -8.17 -14.14
N ILE A 97 33.19 -9.05 -14.99
CA ILE A 97 34.39 -9.87 -14.77
C ILE A 97 35.38 -9.54 -15.88
N ASP A 98 36.60 -9.14 -15.53
CA ASP A 98 37.66 -8.74 -16.48
C ASP A 98 37.21 -7.72 -17.55
N GLY A 99 36.31 -6.81 -17.17
CA GLY A 99 35.75 -5.78 -18.06
C GLY A 99 34.66 -6.29 -19.01
N GLN A 100 34.21 -7.54 -18.87
CA GLN A 100 33.08 -8.11 -19.59
C GLN A 100 31.86 -8.22 -18.68
N VAL A 101 30.73 -7.67 -19.14
CA VAL A 101 29.45 -7.72 -18.41
C VAL A 101 28.74 -9.02 -18.75
N THR A 102 28.32 -9.77 -17.72
CA THR A 102 27.55 -11.01 -17.89
C THR A 102 26.11 -10.73 -18.33
N ASP A 103 25.45 -11.78 -18.84
CA ASP A 103 24.01 -11.74 -19.01
C ASP A 103 23.28 -11.58 -17.66
N TRP A 104 22.04 -11.14 -17.74
CA TRP A 104 21.16 -11.05 -16.56
C TRP A 104 20.74 -12.44 -16.10
N VAL A 105 20.91 -12.70 -14.81
CA VAL A 105 20.39 -13.89 -14.14
C VAL A 105 19.16 -13.49 -13.33
N ASP A 106 18.04 -14.20 -13.54
CA ASP A 106 16.81 -13.99 -12.78
C ASP A 106 16.89 -14.71 -11.44
N LEU A 107 17.13 -13.94 -10.37
CA LEU A 107 17.26 -14.47 -9.03
C LEU A 107 15.89 -14.89 -8.46
N THR A 108 14.83 -14.26 -8.93
CA THR A 108 13.46 -14.57 -8.48
C THR A 108 12.98 -15.87 -9.10
N ALA A 109 13.33 -16.15 -10.36
CA ALA A 109 13.06 -17.44 -10.99
C ALA A 109 13.69 -18.60 -10.22
N MET A 110 14.91 -18.43 -9.67
CA MET A 110 15.56 -19.45 -8.83
C MET A 110 14.75 -19.77 -7.58
N ASP A 111 14.27 -18.73 -6.87
CA ASP A 111 13.43 -18.91 -5.69
C ASP A 111 12.09 -19.57 -6.08
N ILE A 112 11.50 -19.20 -7.22
CA ILE A 112 10.26 -19.82 -7.73
C ILE A 112 10.48 -21.30 -8.05
N ASP A 113 11.56 -21.67 -8.74
CA ASP A 113 11.86 -23.06 -9.09
C ASP A 113 12.07 -23.92 -7.82
N ALA A 114 12.64 -23.34 -6.77
CA ALA A 114 12.80 -24.00 -5.46
C ALA A 114 11.48 -24.14 -4.68
N ILE A 115 10.46 -23.34 -5.00
CA ILE A 115 9.14 -23.37 -4.35
C ILE A 115 8.15 -24.21 -5.14
N ASP A 116 8.21 -24.14 -6.46
CA ASP A 116 7.21 -24.71 -7.35
C ASP A 116 7.16 -26.23 -7.18
N HIS A 117 5.94 -26.77 -7.12
CA HIS A 117 5.66 -28.18 -6.86
C HIS A 117 6.24 -28.77 -5.53
N HIS A 118 6.82 -27.95 -4.64
CA HIS A 118 7.32 -28.42 -3.35
C HIS A 118 6.23 -28.32 -2.26
N PRO A 119 5.84 -29.43 -1.60
CA PRO A 119 4.75 -29.43 -0.62
C PRO A 119 5.08 -28.72 0.70
N ALA A 120 6.37 -28.52 0.98
CA ALA A 120 6.86 -27.81 2.15
C ALA A 120 8.17 -27.07 1.81
N PRO A 121 8.10 -25.98 1.00
CA PRO A 121 9.30 -25.24 0.60
C PRO A 121 9.96 -24.57 1.80
N SER A 122 11.27 -24.35 1.72
CA SER A 122 11.97 -23.69 2.82
C SER A 122 11.54 -22.23 2.94
N HIS A 123 11.56 -21.70 4.17
CA HIS A 123 11.29 -20.28 4.37
C HIS A 123 12.36 -19.37 3.74
N ALA A 124 13.57 -19.88 3.54
CA ALA A 124 14.63 -19.16 2.87
C ALA A 124 14.27 -18.95 1.40
N ASP A 125 13.90 -20.01 0.68
CA ASP A 125 13.50 -19.91 -0.73
C ASP A 125 12.29 -18.98 -0.91
N GLN A 126 11.34 -19.02 0.02
CA GLN A 126 10.13 -18.18 -0.05
C GLN A 126 10.35 -16.70 0.25
N ASN A 127 11.36 -16.35 1.06
CA ASN A 127 11.39 -15.03 1.69
C ASN A 127 12.75 -14.35 1.70
N LEU A 128 13.85 -15.03 1.43
CA LEU A 128 15.19 -14.46 1.58
C LEU A 128 15.39 -13.27 0.64
N LEU A 129 15.26 -13.50 -0.67
CA LEU A 129 15.41 -12.45 -1.68
C LEU A 129 14.32 -11.40 -1.54
N ARG A 130 13.06 -11.85 -1.40
CA ARG A 130 11.90 -10.95 -1.27
C ARG A 130 12.06 -9.98 -0.09
N ARG A 131 12.42 -10.47 1.10
CA ARG A 131 12.61 -9.60 2.27
C ARG A 131 13.85 -8.72 2.15
N ALA A 132 14.91 -9.19 1.47
CA ALA A 132 16.07 -8.37 1.19
C ALA A 132 15.72 -7.20 0.26
N TRP A 133 14.92 -7.45 -0.77
CA TRP A 133 14.43 -6.43 -1.69
C TRP A 133 13.48 -5.43 -1.00
N ASP A 134 12.52 -5.92 -0.22
CA ASP A 134 11.63 -5.07 0.58
C ASP A 134 12.43 -4.21 1.59
N PHE A 135 13.50 -4.78 2.15
CA PHE A 135 14.38 -4.06 3.07
C PHE A 135 15.15 -2.96 2.34
N TYR A 136 15.75 -3.27 1.19
CA TYR A 136 16.48 -2.31 0.36
C TYR A 136 15.57 -1.15 -0.06
N THR A 137 14.47 -1.43 -0.75
CA THR A 137 13.53 -0.41 -1.25
C THR A 137 12.90 0.43 -0.13
N GLY A 138 12.70 -0.14 1.06
CA GLY A 138 12.20 0.58 2.23
C GLY A 138 13.26 1.29 3.07
N ALA A 139 14.52 1.35 2.62
CA ALA A 139 15.64 1.95 3.35
C ALA A 139 16.46 2.96 2.51
N HIS A 140 15.98 3.33 1.33
CA HIS A 140 16.58 4.33 0.44
C HIS A 140 15.61 5.49 0.19
N ASP A 141 16.14 6.65 -0.20
CA ASP A 141 15.34 7.82 -0.58
C ASP A 141 14.90 7.78 -2.06
N GLU A 142 14.25 8.86 -2.53
CA GLU A 142 13.73 8.94 -3.90
C GLU A 142 14.84 9.00 -4.96
N GLU A 143 16.04 9.42 -4.55
CA GLU A 143 17.25 9.44 -5.38
C GLU A 143 17.99 8.09 -5.39
N GLY A 144 17.57 7.13 -4.57
CA GLY A 144 18.17 5.81 -4.45
C GLY A 144 19.37 5.75 -3.50
N GLU A 145 19.56 6.75 -2.64
CA GLU A 145 20.65 6.82 -1.68
C GLU A 145 20.26 6.18 -0.34
N PRO A 146 21.20 5.53 0.37
CA PRO A 146 20.91 4.81 1.61
C PRO A 146 20.57 5.76 2.76
N VAL A 147 19.44 5.50 3.44
CA VAL A 147 19.02 6.30 4.60
C VAL A 147 19.67 5.76 5.88
N GLY A 148 20.86 6.30 6.18
CA GLY A 148 21.66 5.97 7.36
C GLY A 148 22.10 4.50 7.41
N MET A 149 22.45 4.02 8.61
CA MET A 149 22.93 2.65 8.84
C MET A 149 21.97 1.57 8.31
N ARG A 150 20.66 1.85 8.33
CA ARG A 150 19.66 0.90 7.85
C ARG A 150 19.77 0.70 6.33
N GLY A 151 19.99 1.77 5.57
CA GLY A 151 20.24 1.71 4.13
C GLY A 151 21.52 0.94 3.81
N GLU A 152 22.64 1.32 4.43
CA GLU A 152 23.96 0.68 4.24
C GLU A 152 23.94 -0.84 4.51
N LEU A 153 23.25 -1.27 5.57
CA LEU A 153 23.08 -2.70 5.88
C LEU A 153 22.20 -3.41 4.83
N SER A 154 21.17 -2.75 4.33
CA SER A 154 20.29 -3.34 3.31
C SER A 154 21.02 -3.54 1.98
N GLU A 155 21.87 -2.59 1.58
CA GLU A 155 22.75 -2.73 0.40
C GLU A 155 23.70 -3.92 0.57
N SER A 156 24.39 -3.99 1.70
CA SER A 156 25.33 -5.08 1.98
C SER A 156 24.64 -6.44 1.96
N TYR A 157 23.40 -6.50 2.47
CA TYR A 157 22.62 -7.72 2.52
C TYR A 157 22.16 -8.19 1.12
N ILE A 158 21.59 -7.30 0.31
CA ILE A 158 21.12 -7.67 -1.03
C ILE A 158 22.28 -8.01 -1.97
N ARG A 159 23.42 -7.31 -1.86
CA ARG A 159 24.63 -7.60 -2.65
C ARG A 159 25.16 -9.00 -2.37
N ARG A 160 25.26 -9.38 -1.09
CA ARG A 160 25.71 -10.73 -0.69
C ARG A 160 24.77 -11.84 -1.18
N ILE A 161 23.45 -11.63 -1.09
CA ILE A 161 22.47 -12.58 -1.63
C ILE A 161 22.64 -12.70 -3.15
N ALA A 162 22.75 -11.59 -3.87
CA ALA A 162 22.92 -11.60 -5.32
C ALA A 162 24.19 -12.35 -5.76
N LEU A 163 25.33 -12.08 -5.13
CA LEU A 163 26.59 -12.76 -5.45
C LEU A 163 26.55 -14.25 -5.10
N LEU A 164 25.93 -14.63 -3.98
CA LEU A 164 25.71 -16.04 -3.65
C LEU A 164 24.88 -16.76 -4.71
N ARG A 165 23.76 -16.15 -5.14
CA ARG A 165 22.87 -16.74 -6.15
C ARG A 165 23.51 -16.79 -7.54
N LEU A 166 24.33 -15.80 -7.90
CA LEU A 166 25.11 -15.83 -9.13
C LEU A 166 26.15 -16.95 -9.13
N ASP A 167 26.85 -17.19 -8.01
CA ASP A 167 27.76 -18.33 -7.86
C ASP A 167 27.01 -19.67 -8.01
N GLU A 168 25.84 -19.80 -7.37
CA GLU A 168 24.95 -20.97 -7.51
C GLU A 168 24.45 -21.17 -8.95
N SER A 169 24.34 -20.10 -9.73
CA SER A 169 23.94 -20.15 -11.15
C SER A 169 25.08 -20.54 -12.10
N GLY A 170 26.30 -20.72 -11.57
CA GLY A 170 27.50 -21.03 -12.34
C GLY A 170 28.27 -19.83 -12.87
N VAL A 171 27.95 -18.60 -12.43
CA VAL A 171 28.78 -17.41 -12.71
C VAL A 171 29.92 -17.36 -11.70
N ASP A 172 31.18 -17.32 -12.16
CA ASP A 172 32.33 -17.23 -11.25
C ASP A 172 32.47 -15.80 -10.70
N VAL A 173 31.83 -15.55 -9.56
CA VAL A 173 31.80 -14.23 -8.92
C VAL A 173 33.11 -13.85 -8.23
N ARG A 174 34.09 -14.77 -8.12
CA ARG A 174 35.36 -14.49 -7.40
C ARG A 174 36.15 -13.35 -8.02
N ASP A 175 36.07 -13.23 -9.34
CA ASP A 175 36.76 -12.19 -10.13
C ASP A 175 35.80 -11.04 -10.53
N ALA A 176 34.59 -11.00 -9.94
CA ALA A 176 33.65 -9.91 -10.17
C ALA A 176 34.19 -8.60 -9.60
N SER A 177 34.26 -7.58 -10.45
CA SER A 177 34.68 -6.22 -10.07
C SER A 177 33.50 -5.32 -9.72
N ARG A 178 32.38 -5.49 -10.43
CA ARG A 178 31.15 -4.72 -10.23
C ARG A 178 29.92 -5.61 -10.29
N LEU A 179 28.90 -5.24 -9.54
CA LEU A 179 27.59 -5.89 -9.47
C LEU A 179 26.51 -4.88 -9.86
N GLN A 180 25.54 -5.33 -10.64
CA GLN A 180 24.34 -4.56 -10.93
C GLN A 180 23.12 -5.42 -10.64
N LEU A 181 22.11 -4.80 -10.03
CA LEU A 181 20.79 -5.38 -9.89
C LEU A 181 19.79 -4.60 -10.74
N ARG A 182 18.70 -5.27 -11.12
CA ARG A 182 17.53 -4.61 -11.69
C ARG A 182 16.25 -5.19 -11.14
N GLU A 183 15.23 -4.35 -11.09
CA GLU A 183 13.85 -4.77 -10.92
C GLU A 183 13.20 -4.98 -12.29
N SER A 184 12.33 -5.98 -12.38
CA SER A 184 11.36 -6.12 -13.45
C SER A 184 9.96 -6.08 -12.87
N LEU A 185 9.16 -5.13 -13.34
CA LEU A 185 7.79 -4.86 -12.89
C LEU A 185 6.82 -5.28 -14.00
N THR A 186 6.09 -6.37 -13.77
CA THR A 186 5.08 -6.87 -14.72
C THR A 186 3.69 -6.74 -14.11
N ARG A 187 2.78 -6.02 -14.77
CA ARG A 187 1.40 -5.89 -14.27
C ARG A 187 0.70 -7.26 -14.32
N VAL A 188 -0.04 -7.59 -13.25
CA VAL A 188 -0.88 -8.79 -13.21
C VAL A 188 -2.03 -8.62 -14.20
N PRO A 189 -2.23 -9.57 -15.14
CA PRO A 189 -3.26 -9.45 -16.16
C PRO A 189 -4.66 -9.41 -15.53
N ALA A 190 -5.57 -8.68 -16.17
CA ALA A 190 -6.97 -8.71 -15.78
C ALA A 190 -7.55 -10.12 -15.98
N PRO A 191 -8.46 -10.57 -15.09
CA PRO A 191 -9.18 -11.82 -15.32
C PRO A 191 -9.99 -11.79 -16.61
N SER A 192 -10.19 -12.95 -17.23
CA SER A 192 -10.89 -13.09 -18.54
C SER A 192 -12.32 -12.57 -18.58
N TRP A 193 -12.97 -12.40 -17.43
CA TRP A 193 -14.32 -11.84 -17.30
C TRP A 193 -14.37 -10.31 -17.30
N ARG A 194 -13.21 -9.62 -17.31
CA ARG A 194 -13.09 -8.16 -17.35
C ARG A 194 -12.63 -7.70 -18.74
N THR A 195 -13.21 -6.60 -19.23
CA THR A 195 -12.98 -6.09 -20.60
C THR A 195 -12.00 -4.91 -20.66
N GLU A 196 -11.55 -4.36 -19.52
CA GLU A 196 -10.50 -3.35 -19.52
C GLU A 196 -9.16 -3.96 -19.95
N ASP A 197 -8.62 -3.43 -21.04
CA ASP A 197 -7.27 -3.72 -21.53
C ASP A 197 -6.26 -2.81 -20.82
N PHE A 198 -5.25 -3.40 -20.21
CA PHE A 198 -4.18 -2.67 -19.54
C PHE A 198 -2.85 -3.10 -20.15
N ASP A 199 -1.94 -2.16 -20.29
CA ASP A 199 -0.56 -2.50 -20.66
C ASP A 199 0.05 -3.43 -19.61
N THR A 200 0.38 -4.65 -20.03
CA THR A 200 1.06 -5.69 -19.25
C THR A 200 2.54 -5.81 -19.60
N ALA A 201 3.10 -4.87 -20.38
CA ALA A 201 4.52 -4.86 -20.68
C ALA A 201 5.35 -4.80 -19.39
N THR A 202 6.41 -5.58 -19.36
CA THR A 202 7.38 -5.57 -18.26
C THR A 202 8.23 -4.31 -18.36
N ALA A 203 8.17 -3.48 -17.32
CA ALA A 203 9.10 -2.37 -17.13
C ALA A 203 10.34 -2.87 -16.39
N TYR A 204 11.51 -2.33 -16.74
CA TYR A 204 12.77 -2.64 -16.06
C TYR A 204 13.34 -1.38 -15.44
N GLU A 205 13.83 -1.49 -14.21
CA GLU A 205 14.54 -0.44 -13.50
C GLU A 205 15.90 -0.98 -13.09
N GLU A 206 16.96 -0.49 -13.75
CA GLU A 206 18.33 -0.87 -13.42
C GLU A 206 18.88 0.03 -12.31
N LEU A 207 19.42 -0.59 -11.26
CA LEU A 207 20.11 0.14 -10.20
C LEU A 207 21.54 0.52 -10.64
N ALA A 208 22.14 1.41 -9.86
CA ALA A 208 23.54 1.80 -10.05
C ALA A 208 24.48 0.58 -9.91
N TRP A 209 25.64 0.67 -10.56
CA TRP A 209 26.69 -0.33 -10.38
C TRP A 209 27.37 -0.14 -9.02
N TRP A 210 27.45 -1.22 -8.25
CA TRP A 210 28.26 -1.26 -7.03
C TRP A 210 29.59 -1.96 -7.29
N ASN A 211 30.65 -1.48 -6.63
CA ASN A 211 31.92 -2.22 -6.57
C ASN A 211 31.76 -3.44 -5.67
N VAL A 212 32.23 -4.59 -6.14
CA VAL A 212 32.26 -5.82 -5.35
C VAL A 212 33.49 -5.79 -4.46
N THR A 213 33.28 -6.01 -3.17
CA THR A 213 34.36 -6.16 -2.19
C THR A 213 34.48 -7.60 -1.73
N ARG A 214 35.59 -7.96 -1.07
CA ARG A 214 35.75 -9.31 -0.51
C ARG A 214 34.64 -9.67 0.47
N ASP A 215 34.19 -8.71 1.26
CA ASP A 215 33.12 -8.90 2.25
C ASP A 215 31.77 -9.25 1.60
N ASP A 216 31.58 -8.93 0.31
CA ASP A 216 30.36 -9.23 -0.43
C ASP A 216 30.38 -10.66 -1.01
N LEU A 217 31.56 -11.26 -1.19
CA LEU A 217 31.72 -12.57 -1.81
C LEU A 217 31.30 -13.71 -0.87
N PRO A 218 30.78 -14.82 -1.41
CA PRO A 218 30.48 -16.02 -0.62
C PRO A 218 31.70 -16.49 0.18
N GLY A 219 31.58 -16.54 1.52
CA GLY A 219 32.65 -16.93 2.43
C GLY A 219 33.64 -15.81 2.81
N GLY A 220 33.46 -14.58 2.33
CA GLY A 220 34.41 -13.46 2.51
C GLY A 220 34.45 -12.78 3.88
N GLY A 221 34.05 -13.46 4.95
CA GLY A 221 33.94 -12.90 6.31
C GLY A 221 34.95 -13.42 7.34
N GLU A 222 36.02 -14.09 6.90
CA GLU A 222 37.10 -14.61 7.77
C GLU A 222 38.35 -13.69 7.78
#